data_AF-K5WZ62-F1
#
_entry.id   AF-K5WZ62-F1
#
_cell.length_a   1.000
_cell.length_b   1.000
_cell.length_c   1.000
_cell.angle_alpha   90.00
_cell.angle_beta   90.00
_cell.angle_gamma   90.00
#
_symmetry.space_group_name_H-M   'P 1'
#
loop_
_entity.id
_entity.type
_entity.pdbx_description
1 polymer ?
#
loop_
_entity_poly.entity_id
_entity_poly.type
_entity_poly.pdbx_seq_one_letter_code
_entity_poly.pdbx_strand_id
1 'polypeptide(L)'
;MNENGEDYPFFIAAKKYSLREIDRPNEGKTPVTILALHSTSFHKETWEPTLEALFEAIVLWGAEKVEVREVWAVDCPNHGHSGVLNAEILKDDSGFSCERYAAAVHRFLTRAPEVFGVDFGKRRLVGIGHSLGANALLLLQGMKPDFPFISLIIVEPMVSPGGDQPLTELRKRLGRGAERRTSEWSDRETAHKSLVSHPQVAQWDVRVIKAFVNHAITEKASSNTVRLACAPEQEKAMYFDIPGATRPVEELTRLCSLLPVHLIIGQDKDFVPKEVHEALVDPSSGRKFASVTEINEVGHLIPQRIPDKLGCLFYKILASITDRSAKL
;
A
#
# COMPACT_ATOMS: atom_id res chain seq x y z
N MET A 1 -10.40 20.99 -10.76
CA MET A 1 -9.36 20.21 -11.45
C MET A 1 -9.40 20.61 -12.91
N ASN A 2 -8.29 21.08 -13.49
CA ASN A 2 -8.23 21.35 -14.93
C ASN A 2 -7.85 20.07 -15.66
N GLU A 3 -8.59 19.76 -16.71
CA GLU A 3 -8.64 18.49 -17.44
C GLU A 3 -7.37 18.16 -18.27
N ASN A 4 -6.28 18.92 -18.14
CA ASN A 4 -5.13 18.82 -19.04
C ASN A 4 -3.78 18.36 -18.44
N GLY A 5 -3.70 18.00 -17.15
CA GLY A 5 -2.57 17.19 -16.64
C GLY A 5 -1.13 17.74 -16.80
N GLU A 6 -0.96 19.03 -17.13
CA GLU A 6 0.33 19.72 -17.22
C GLU A 6 0.84 20.20 -15.84
N ASP A 7 -0.04 20.46 -14.87
CA ASP A 7 0.33 20.99 -13.54
C ASP A 7 0.37 19.94 -12.41
N TYR A 8 0.81 18.71 -12.68
CA TYR A 8 1.11 17.76 -11.60
C TYR A 8 2.60 17.83 -11.24
N PRO A 9 2.98 18.45 -10.09
CA PRO A 9 4.36 18.84 -9.85
C PRO A 9 5.22 17.69 -9.30
N PHE A 10 4.61 16.61 -8.81
CA PHE A 10 5.35 15.59 -8.07
C PHE A 10 5.94 14.51 -8.98
N PHE A 11 7.16 14.12 -8.68
CA PHE A 11 7.76 12.88 -9.14
C PHE A 11 7.12 11.68 -8.43
N ILE A 12 6.97 10.56 -9.14
CA ILE A 12 6.40 9.32 -8.63
C ILE A 12 7.38 8.18 -8.91
N ALA A 13 7.98 7.64 -7.87
CA ALA A 13 8.84 6.46 -7.94
C ALA A 13 8.01 5.18 -7.82
N ALA A 14 8.36 4.19 -8.64
CA ALA A 14 7.80 2.84 -8.56
C ALA A 14 8.91 1.81 -8.76
N LYS A 15 8.69 0.59 -8.28
CA LYS A 15 9.59 -0.55 -8.49
C LYS A 15 8.81 -1.72 -9.05
N LYS A 16 9.35 -2.28 -10.13
CA LYS A 16 8.81 -3.48 -10.78
C LYS A 16 9.52 -4.73 -10.25
N TYR A 17 8.74 -5.74 -9.90
CA TYR A 17 9.22 -7.07 -9.53
C TYR A 17 8.63 -8.13 -10.47
N SER A 18 9.44 -9.10 -10.86
CA SER A 18 9.02 -10.23 -11.70
C SER A 18 9.84 -11.46 -11.35
N LEU A 19 9.23 -12.63 -11.46
CA LEU A 19 9.95 -13.91 -11.37
C LEU A 19 10.77 -14.10 -12.66
N ARG A 20 12.09 -14.25 -12.52
CA ARG A 20 13.01 -14.45 -13.66
C ARG A 20 12.70 -15.70 -14.50
N GLU A 21 12.00 -16.67 -13.92
CA GLU A 21 11.76 -17.99 -14.53
C GLU A 21 10.48 -18.05 -15.39
N ILE A 22 9.66 -16.99 -15.41
CA ILE A 22 8.39 -16.93 -16.16
C ILE A 22 8.54 -16.09 -17.45
N ASP A 23 9.67 -16.21 -18.14
CA ASP A 23 9.91 -15.52 -19.42
C ASP A 23 9.11 -16.12 -20.59
N ARG A 24 8.40 -17.25 -20.37
CA ARG A 24 7.48 -17.83 -21.34
C ARG A 24 6.10 -17.93 -20.71
N PRO A 25 5.10 -17.13 -21.16
CA PRO A 25 3.73 -17.31 -20.70
C PRO A 25 3.29 -18.73 -21.03
N ASN A 26 2.65 -19.40 -20.07
CA ASN A 26 2.07 -20.70 -20.34
C ASN A 26 0.97 -20.54 -21.39
N GLU A 27 1.05 -21.31 -22.49
CA GLU A 27 0.02 -21.29 -23.52
C GLU A 27 -1.36 -21.55 -22.89
N GLY A 28 -2.28 -20.60 -23.09
CA GLY A 28 -3.65 -20.68 -22.57
C GLY A 28 -3.93 -19.94 -21.25
N LYS A 29 -2.95 -19.27 -20.62
CA LYS A 29 -3.19 -18.43 -19.43
C LYS A 29 -3.04 -16.95 -19.71
N THR A 30 -3.83 -16.16 -18.98
CA THR A 30 -3.74 -14.70 -19.02
C THR A 30 -3.18 -14.20 -17.70
N PRO A 31 -1.89 -13.80 -17.64
CA PRO A 31 -1.25 -13.44 -16.39
C PRO A 31 -1.79 -12.13 -15.83
N VAL A 32 -1.79 -12.02 -14.51
CA VAL A 32 -2.17 -10.79 -13.79
C VAL A 32 -0.96 -9.88 -13.60
N THR A 33 -1.21 -8.57 -13.60
CA THR A 33 -0.26 -7.55 -13.13
C THR A 33 -0.77 -7.04 -11.80
N ILE A 34 0.09 -7.02 -10.77
CA ILE A 34 -0.29 -6.58 -9.44
C ILE A 34 0.17 -5.14 -9.23
N LEU A 35 -0.68 -4.29 -8.66
CA LEU A 35 -0.34 -2.94 -8.21
C LEU A 35 -0.38 -2.90 -6.68
N ALA A 36 0.73 -2.56 -6.03
CA ALA A 36 0.87 -2.56 -4.57
C ALA A 36 1.09 -1.14 -4.02
N LEU A 37 0.23 -0.71 -3.10
CA LEU A 37 0.28 0.61 -2.45
C LEU A 37 0.59 0.46 -0.96
N HIS A 38 1.62 1.17 -0.49
CA HIS A 38 2.11 1.07 0.88
C HIS A 38 1.32 1.96 1.86
N SER A 39 1.54 1.77 3.15
CA SER A 39 0.92 2.54 4.23
C SER A 39 1.70 3.81 4.60
N THR A 40 1.07 4.70 5.37
CA THR A 40 1.73 5.87 5.97
C THR A 40 2.97 5.44 6.75
N SER A 41 4.02 6.25 6.69
CA SER A 41 5.33 6.02 7.33
C SER A 41 6.20 4.96 6.66
N PHE A 42 5.72 4.25 5.63
CA PHE A 42 6.47 3.22 4.90
C PHE A 42 6.71 3.62 3.43
N HIS A 43 7.18 2.69 2.60
CA HIS A 43 7.50 2.93 1.18
C HIS A 43 7.39 1.63 0.38
N LYS A 44 7.46 1.71 -0.95
CA LYS A 44 7.21 0.59 -1.86
C LYS A 44 8.06 -0.66 -1.58
N GLU A 45 9.31 -0.52 -1.15
CA GLU A 45 10.21 -1.65 -0.83
C GLU A 45 9.83 -2.38 0.46
N THR A 46 8.97 -1.83 1.32
CA THR A 46 8.51 -2.58 2.51
C THR A 46 7.58 -3.74 2.16
N TRP A 47 7.13 -3.83 0.91
CA TRP A 47 6.46 -5.00 0.37
C TRP A 47 7.40 -6.14 0.01
N GLU A 48 8.71 -5.91 -0.15
CA GLU A 48 9.66 -6.91 -0.67
C GLU A 48 9.58 -8.25 0.08
N PRO A 49 9.58 -8.30 1.42
CA PRO A 49 9.51 -9.59 2.12
C PRO A 49 8.19 -10.34 1.88
N THR A 50 7.07 -9.61 1.76
CA THR A 50 5.77 -10.21 1.40
C THR A 50 5.75 -10.70 -0.04
N LEU A 51 6.38 -9.96 -0.96
CA LEU A 51 6.46 -10.34 -2.38
C LEU A 51 7.40 -11.53 -2.59
N GLU A 52 8.52 -11.61 -1.86
CA GLU A 52 9.40 -12.78 -1.81
C GLU A 52 8.61 -14.02 -1.43
N ALA A 53 7.89 -13.98 -0.31
CA ALA A 53 7.06 -15.10 0.14
C ALA A 53 5.92 -15.44 -0.82
N LEU A 54 5.31 -14.45 -1.47
CA LEU A 54 4.31 -14.69 -2.53
C LEU A 54 4.96 -15.45 -3.71
N PHE A 55 6.12 -15.00 -4.17
CA PHE A 55 6.82 -15.63 -5.28
C PHE A 55 7.30 -17.05 -4.95
N GLU A 56 7.81 -17.27 -3.73
CA GLU A 56 8.12 -18.60 -3.22
C GLU A 56 6.89 -19.49 -3.19
N ALA A 57 5.75 -18.99 -2.70
CA ALA A 57 4.50 -19.74 -2.70
C ALA A 57 4.00 -20.07 -4.12
N ILE A 58 4.19 -19.17 -5.10
CA ILE A 58 3.88 -19.44 -6.51
C ILE A 58 4.72 -20.62 -7.02
N VAL A 59 6.03 -20.62 -6.74
CA VAL A 59 6.93 -21.70 -7.17
C VAL A 59 6.60 -23.03 -6.46
N LEU A 60 6.34 -22.99 -5.15
CA LEU A 60 6.16 -24.19 -4.33
C LEU A 60 4.77 -24.82 -4.44
N TRP A 61 3.71 -24.03 -4.55
CA TRP A 61 2.33 -24.52 -4.45
C TRP A 61 1.62 -24.64 -5.80
N GLY A 62 2.27 -24.20 -6.87
CA GLY A 62 1.86 -24.44 -8.25
C GLY A 62 1.70 -23.16 -9.05
N ALA A 63 2.68 -22.88 -9.91
CA ALA A 63 2.60 -21.83 -10.93
C ALA A 63 1.50 -22.13 -11.95
N GLU A 64 0.97 -23.36 -11.97
CA GLU A 64 -0.15 -23.69 -12.82
C GLU A 64 -1.46 -23.01 -12.39
N LYS A 65 -1.59 -22.59 -11.13
CA LYS A 65 -2.82 -21.95 -10.62
C LYS A 65 -2.76 -20.43 -10.66
N VAL A 66 -1.57 -19.85 -10.50
CA VAL A 66 -1.38 -18.40 -10.40
C VAL A 66 -0.25 -18.00 -11.32
N GLU A 67 -0.56 -17.15 -12.31
CA GLU A 67 0.43 -16.58 -13.21
C GLU A 67 0.50 -15.06 -13.01
N VAL A 68 1.58 -14.59 -12.38
CA VAL A 68 1.85 -13.17 -12.15
C VAL A 68 2.89 -12.71 -13.17
N ARG A 69 2.52 -11.76 -14.04
CA ARG A 69 3.44 -11.13 -14.99
C ARG A 69 4.49 -10.31 -14.26
N GLU A 70 4.01 -9.39 -13.44
CA GLU A 70 4.84 -8.43 -12.71
C GLU A 70 4.04 -7.79 -11.59
N VAL A 71 4.75 -7.29 -10.59
CA VAL A 71 4.22 -6.48 -9.50
C VAL A 71 4.82 -5.09 -9.59
N TRP A 72 4.00 -4.06 -9.52
CA TRP A 72 4.42 -2.66 -9.43
C TRP A 72 4.08 -2.13 -8.05
N ALA A 73 5.10 -1.85 -7.24
CA ALA A 73 4.92 -1.15 -5.98
C ALA A 73 5.21 0.34 -6.18
N VAL A 74 4.29 1.23 -5.78
CA VAL A 74 4.35 2.67 -6.09
C VAL A 74 4.45 3.48 -4.80
N ASP A 75 5.40 4.39 -4.74
CA ASP A 75 5.55 5.30 -3.60
C ASP A 75 4.46 6.39 -3.62
N CYS A 76 3.93 6.71 -2.43
CA CYS A 76 3.24 7.98 -2.21
C CYS A 76 4.22 9.14 -2.43
N PRO A 77 3.83 10.25 -3.09
CA PRO A 77 4.76 11.32 -3.44
C PRO A 77 5.57 11.94 -2.28
N ASN A 78 5.08 11.87 -1.05
CA ASN A 78 5.79 12.35 0.14
C ASN A 78 6.51 11.25 0.94
N HIS A 79 6.61 10.02 0.41
CA HIS A 79 7.24 8.88 1.06
C HIS A 79 8.31 8.24 0.16
N GLY A 80 9.20 7.46 0.80
CA GLY A 80 10.21 6.67 0.10
C GLY A 80 11.06 7.50 -0.86
N HIS A 81 11.33 6.95 -2.04
CA HIS A 81 12.16 7.61 -3.03
C HIS A 81 11.45 8.83 -3.65
N SER A 82 10.12 8.77 -3.80
CA SER A 82 9.35 9.94 -4.25
C SER A 82 9.52 11.13 -3.29
N GLY A 83 9.47 10.89 -1.98
CA GLY A 83 9.67 11.94 -0.97
C GLY A 83 11.03 12.63 -1.09
N VAL A 84 12.08 11.89 -1.44
CA VAL A 84 13.41 12.46 -1.72
C VAL A 84 13.39 13.34 -2.96
N LEU A 85 12.81 12.85 -4.07
CA LEU A 85 12.73 13.59 -5.34
C LEU A 85 11.88 14.86 -5.20
N ASN A 86 10.86 14.83 -4.34
CA ASN A 86 9.92 15.92 -4.12
C ASN A 86 10.30 16.81 -2.93
N ALA A 87 11.46 16.61 -2.30
CA ALA A 87 11.79 17.24 -1.03
C ALA A 87 11.71 18.78 -1.06
N GLU A 88 12.04 19.42 -2.18
CA GLU A 88 11.92 20.88 -2.34
C GLU A 88 10.47 21.32 -2.52
N ILE A 89 9.68 20.61 -3.34
CA ILE A 89 8.26 20.91 -3.59
C ILE A 89 7.43 20.75 -2.30
N LEU A 90 7.77 19.73 -1.50
CA LEU A 90 7.08 19.40 -0.26
C LEU A 90 7.36 20.37 0.89
N LYS A 91 8.29 21.33 0.75
CA LYS A 91 8.46 22.40 1.75
C LYS A 91 7.27 23.36 1.76
N ASP A 92 6.71 23.62 0.59
CA ASP A 92 5.59 24.56 0.40
C ASP A 92 4.22 23.86 0.40
N ASP A 93 4.20 22.53 0.32
CA ASP A 93 2.98 21.71 0.28
C ASP A 93 3.01 20.55 1.28
N SER A 94 2.39 20.76 2.44
CA SER A 94 2.27 19.77 3.51
C SER A 94 0.91 19.05 3.54
N GLY A 95 -0.01 19.34 2.63
CA GLY A 95 -1.39 18.83 2.67
C GLY A 95 -1.57 17.48 1.97
N PHE A 96 -0.72 16.47 2.21
CA PHE A 96 -0.82 15.19 1.53
C PHE A 96 -1.91 14.29 2.13
N SER A 97 -2.74 13.68 1.27
CA SER A 97 -3.92 12.88 1.64
C SER A 97 -3.96 11.56 0.88
N CYS A 98 -4.84 10.64 1.29
CA CYS A 98 -5.05 9.40 0.53
C CYS A 98 -5.59 9.67 -0.89
N GLU A 99 -6.38 10.72 -1.09
CA GLU A 99 -6.88 11.14 -2.41
C GLU A 99 -5.72 11.61 -3.31
N ARG A 100 -4.77 12.35 -2.76
CA ARG A 100 -3.57 12.77 -3.51
C ARG A 100 -2.67 11.59 -3.84
N TYR A 101 -2.60 10.58 -2.97
CA TYR A 101 -1.92 9.32 -3.30
C TYR A 101 -2.66 8.57 -4.43
N ALA A 102 -3.99 8.48 -4.38
CA ALA A 102 -4.78 7.90 -5.46
C ALA A 102 -4.57 8.65 -6.80
N ALA A 103 -4.56 9.98 -6.79
CA ALA A 103 -4.30 10.80 -7.97
C ALA A 103 -2.87 10.60 -8.51
N ALA A 104 -1.89 10.45 -7.63
CA ALA A 104 -0.51 10.11 -8.01
C ALA A 104 -0.45 8.77 -8.75
N VAL A 105 -1.10 7.74 -8.20
CA VAL A 105 -1.12 6.40 -8.79
C VAL A 105 -1.90 6.42 -10.10
N HIS A 106 -3.02 7.14 -10.18
CA HIS A 106 -3.76 7.33 -11.42
C HIS A 106 -2.89 7.96 -12.51
N ARG A 107 -2.13 9.01 -12.17
CA ARG A 107 -1.16 9.61 -13.08
C ARG A 107 -0.07 8.63 -13.51
N PHE A 108 0.48 7.87 -12.57
CA PHE A 108 1.48 6.85 -12.86
C PHE A 108 0.95 5.85 -13.90
N LEU A 109 -0.26 5.34 -13.72
CA LEU A 109 -0.88 4.38 -14.64
C LEU A 109 -1.21 4.99 -16.00
N THR A 110 -1.71 6.24 -16.04
CA THR A 110 -2.07 6.92 -17.30
C THR A 110 -0.85 7.32 -18.13
N ARG A 111 0.27 7.70 -17.50
CA ARG A 111 1.51 8.09 -18.18
C ARG A 111 2.44 6.92 -18.49
N ALA A 112 2.21 5.74 -17.90
CA ALA A 112 3.02 4.54 -18.10
C ALA A 112 3.28 4.14 -19.56
N PRO A 113 2.32 4.23 -20.51
CA PRO A 113 2.58 3.91 -21.92
C PRO A 113 3.65 4.81 -22.53
N GLU A 114 3.63 6.09 -22.20
CA GLU A 114 4.55 7.10 -22.76
C GLU A 114 5.92 7.07 -22.07
N VAL A 115 5.96 6.84 -20.76
CA VAL A 115 7.21 6.96 -19.97
C VAL A 115 8.03 5.68 -20.01
N PHE A 116 7.40 4.50 -19.95
CA PHE A 116 8.12 3.22 -19.90
C PHE A 116 7.46 2.09 -20.71
N GLY A 117 6.55 2.42 -21.64
CA GLY A 117 6.03 1.46 -22.63
C GLY A 117 5.05 0.42 -22.08
N VAL A 118 4.47 0.66 -20.90
CA VAL A 118 3.54 -0.29 -20.26
C VAL A 118 2.12 0.27 -20.28
N ASP A 119 1.25 -0.39 -21.03
CA ASP A 119 -0.17 -0.06 -21.09
C ASP A 119 -0.96 -0.88 -20.08
N PHE A 120 -1.18 -0.31 -18.88
CA PHE A 120 -1.97 -0.93 -17.82
C PHE A 120 -3.45 -1.12 -18.19
N GLY A 121 -3.98 -0.34 -19.14
CA GLY A 121 -5.34 -0.50 -19.68
C GLY A 121 -5.53 -1.82 -20.44
N LYS A 122 -4.45 -2.47 -20.86
CA LYS A 122 -4.44 -3.77 -21.54
C LYS A 122 -4.00 -4.93 -20.64
N ARG A 123 -3.83 -4.69 -19.33
CA ARG A 123 -3.43 -5.72 -18.35
C ARG A 123 -4.66 -6.22 -17.59
N ARG A 124 -4.58 -7.39 -16.96
CA ARG A 124 -5.55 -7.78 -15.92
C ARG A 124 -4.97 -7.38 -14.58
N LEU A 125 -5.57 -6.40 -13.90
CA LEU A 125 -4.98 -5.83 -12.69
C LEU A 125 -5.54 -6.45 -11.42
N VAL A 126 -4.66 -6.75 -10.47
CA VAL A 126 -5.03 -6.99 -9.06
C VAL A 126 -4.42 -5.88 -8.22
N GLY A 127 -5.26 -5.17 -7.47
CA GLY A 127 -4.80 -4.12 -6.56
C GLY A 127 -4.54 -4.68 -5.17
N ILE A 128 -3.42 -4.30 -4.55
CA ILE A 128 -3.10 -4.59 -3.15
C ILE A 128 -2.82 -3.27 -2.45
N GLY A 129 -3.48 -3.03 -1.32
CA GLY A 129 -3.24 -1.83 -0.53
C GLY A 129 -3.23 -2.13 0.96
N HIS A 130 -2.32 -1.50 1.69
CA HIS A 130 -2.26 -1.55 3.16
C HIS A 130 -2.57 -0.19 3.77
N SER A 131 -3.47 -0.14 4.76
CA SER A 131 -3.79 1.09 5.51
C SER A 131 -4.11 2.26 4.58
N LEU A 132 -3.34 3.36 4.61
CA LEU A 132 -3.46 4.47 3.67
C LEU A 132 -3.47 4.03 2.19
N GLY A 133 -2.60 3.10 1.81
CA GLY A 133 -2.55 2.57 0.45
C GLY A 133 -3.81 1.80 0.06
N ALA A 134 -4.50 1.19 1.03
CA ALA A 134 -5.80 0.58 0.81
C ALA A 134 -6.87 1.64 0.52
N ASN A 135 -6.90 2.73 1.30
CA ASN A 135 -7.81 3.85 1.08
C ASN A 135 -7.57 4.50 -0.30
N ALA A 136 -6.30 4.75 -0.65
CA ALA A 136 -5.92 5.31 -1.95
C ALA A 136 -6.30 4.38 -3.11
N LEU A 137 -6.10 3.07 -2.96
CA LEU A 137 -6.49 2.08 -3.96
C LEU A 137 -8.00 2.05 -4.21
N LEU A 138 -8.82 2.23 -3.15
CA LEU A 138 -10.27 2.32 -3.27
C LEU A 138 -10.69 3.59 -4.00
N LEU A 139 -10.13 4.75 -3.63
CA LEU A 139 -10.42 6.04 -4.29
C LEU A 139 -9.98 6.06 -5.76
N LEU A 140 -8.88 5.38 -6.09
CA LEU A 140 -8.41 5.22 -7.47
C LEU A 140 -9.49 4.64 -8.39
N GLN A 141 -10.37 3.77 -7.88
CA GLN A 141 -11.41 3.12 -8.69
C GLN A 141 -12.54 4.06 -9.12
N GLY A 142 -12.63 5.26 -8.51
CA GLY A 142 -13.55 6.31 -8.91
C GLY A 142 -12.99 7.27 -9.97
N MET A 143 -11.72 7.12 -10.38
CA MET A 143 -11.03 8.05 -11.28
C MET A 143 -11.14 7.63 -12.76
N LYS A 144 -10.97 8.59 -13.68
CA LYS A 144 -11.02 8.38 -15.14
C LYS A 144 -9.75 8.86 -15.86
N PRO A 145 -9.25 8.14 -16.89
CA PRO A 145 -9.75 6.85 -17.38
C PRO A 145 -9.62 5.76 -16.32
N ASP A 146 -10.48 4.74 -16.40
CA ASP A 146 -10.43 3.60 -15.50
C ASP A 146 -9.44 2.55 -15.99
N PHE A 147 -9.17 1.57 -15.12
CA PHE A 147 -8.26 0.48 -15.41
C PHE A 147 -8.95 -0.86 -15.10
N PRO A 148 -8.64 -1.93 -15.85
CA PRO A 148 -9.26 -3.25 -15.73
C PRO A 148 -8.79 -4.03 -14.48
N PHE A 149 -9.15 -3.52 -13.29
CA PHE A 149 -9.01 -4.25 -12.03
C PHE A 149 -10.02 -5.40 -11.97
N ILE A 150 -9.51 -6.62 -11.86
CA ILE A 150 -10.33 -7.84 -11.74
C ILE A 150 -10.54 -8.26 -10.29
N SER A 151 -9.74 -7.73 -9.35
CA SER A 151 -9.87 -7.98 -7.91
C SER A 151 -9.05 -6.98 -7.10
N LEU A 152 -9.45 -6.76 -5.84
CA LEU A 152 -8.69 -5.97 -4.86
C LEU A 152 -8.45 -6.78 -3.59
N ILE A 153 -7.25 -6.66 -3.03
CA ILE A 153 -6.84 -7.20 -1.74
C ILE A 153 -6.55 -6.02 -0.80
N ILE A 154 -7.43 -5.83 0.16
CA ILE A 154 -7.46 -4.70 1.08
C ILE A 154 -6.94 -5.20 2.42
N VAL A 155 -5.76 -4.75 2.83
CA VAL A 155 -5.08 -5.17 4.06
C VAL A 155 -5.19 -4.06 5.09
N GLU A 156 -5.83 -4.34 6.23
CA GLU A 156 -5.90 -3.43 7.37
C GLU A 156 -6.23 -1.96 6.98
N PRO A 157 -7.35 -1.71 6.26
CA PRO A 157 -7.67 -0.39 5.76
C PRO A 157 -8.05 0.57 6.90
N MET A 158 -7.69 1.85 6.77
CA MET A 158 -8.19 2.91 7.65
C MET A 158 -9.51 3.49 7.13
N VAL A 159 -10.43 2.63 6.68
CA VAL A 159 -11.75 3.03 6.18
C VAL A 159 -12.76 2.89 7.32
N SER A 160 -13.51 3.95 7.62
CA SER A 160 -14.42 3.99 8.76
C SER A 160 -15.87 4.28 8.35
N PRO A 161 -16.69 3.23 8.11
CA PRO A 161 -18.10 3.38 7.78
C PRO A 161 -18.93 4.03 8.90
N GLY A 162 -18.51 3.90 10.16
CA GLY A 162 -19.15 4.53 11.32
C GLY A 162 -18.87 6.03 11.47
N GLY A 163 -18.23 6.65 10.47
CA GLY A 163 -17.80 8.04 10.51
C GLY A 163 -16.41 8.23 11.10
N ASP A 164 -16.00 9.49 11.23
CA ASP A 164 -14.61 9.81 11.58
C ASP A 164 -14.28 9.64 13.08
N GLN A 165 -15.30 9.76 13.92
CA GLN A 165 -15.18 9.89 15.37
C GLN A 165 -14.36 8.74 16.02
N PRO A 166 -14.55 7.45 15.67
CA PRO A 166 -13.78 6.35 16.25
C PRO A 166 -12.26 6.47 16.07
N LEU A 167 -11.80 7.15 15.01
CA LEU A 167 -10.37 7.30 14.69
C LEU A 167 -9.74 8.54 15.34
N THR A 168 -10.51 9.39 16.03
CA THR A 168 -10.04 10.67 16.59
C THR A 168 -8.83 10.51 17.51
N GLU A 169 -8.92 9.62 18.52
CA GLU A 169 -7.83 9.44 19.48
C GLU A 169 -6.62 8.74 18.85
N LEU A 170 -6.85 7.83 17.91
CA LEU A 170 -5.78 7.20 17.13
C LEU A 170 -4.99 8.27 16.34
N ARG A 171 -5.67 9.15 15.60
CA ARG A 171 -5.03 10.23 14.85
C ARG A 171 -4.22 11.16 15.74
N LYS A 172 -4.78 11.58 16.88
CA LYS A 172 -4.04 12.40 17.86
C LYS A 172 -2.78 11.69 18.35
N ARG A 173 -2.86 10.38 18.64
CA ARG A 173 -1.71 9.57 19.07
C ARG A 173 -0.65 9.47 17.96
N LEU A 174 -1.05 9.13 16.74
CA LEU A 174 -0.16 8.98 15.59
C LEU A 174 0.47 10.31 15.17
N GLY A 175 -0.30 11.39 15.13
CA GLY A 175 0.19 12.73 14.84
C GLY A 175 1.21 13.25 15.85
N ARG A 176 0.98 13.02 17.15
CA ARG A 176 1.99 13.32 18.20
C ARG A 176 3.23 12.42 18.07
N GLY A 177 3.04 11.17 17.67
CA GLY A 177 4.14 10.24 17.42
C GLY A 177 5.02 10.70 16.26
N ALA A 178 4.41 11.10 15.14
CA ALA A 178 5.11 11.66 13.98
C ALA A 178 5.89 12.94 14.37
N GLU A 179 5.26 13.87 15.09
CA GLU A 179 5.90 15.12 15.53
C GLU A 179 7.11 14.92 16.43
N ARG A 180 7.11 13.87 17.26
CA ARG A 180 8.22 13.55 18.18
C ARG A 180 9.23 12.57 17.59
N ARG A 181 9.02 12.13 16.36
CA ARG A 181 9.84 11.09 15.73
C ARG A 181 11.24 11.62 15.48
N THR A 182 12.25 10.86 15.93
CA THR A 182 13.62 11.08 15.51
C THR A 182 13.71 10.90 14.00
N SER A 183 14.16 11.94 13.31
CA SER A 183 14.17 12.00 11.85
C SER A 183 15.53 12.29 11.24
N GLU A 184 16.55 12.58 12.06
CA GLU A 184 17.94 12.80 11.63
C GLU A 184 18.90 12.02 12.53
N TRP A 185 19.98 11.50 11.94
CA TRP A 185 21.05 10.75 12.61
C TRP A 185 22.42 11.07 12.00
N SER A 186 23.50 10.78 12.73
CA SER A 186 24.87 10.97 12.22
C SER A 186 25.16 10.13 10.97
N ASP A 187 24.62 8.93 10.92
CA ASP A 187 24.85 7.95 9.87
C ASP A 187 23.75 6.87 9.90
N ARG A 188 23.73 6.02 8.87
CA ARG A 188 22.71 4.98 8.68
C ARG A 188 22.79 3.87 9.75
N GLU A 189 23.96 3.59 10.30
CA GLU A 189 24.14 2.57 11.34
C GLU A 189 23.51 3.03 12.67
N THR A 190 23.75 4.29 13.03
CA THR A 190 23.16 4.95 14.19
C THR A 190 21.64 5.05 14.04
N ALA A 191 21.14 5.35 12.84
CA ALA A 191 19.72 5.31 12.55
C ALA A 191 19.11 3.92 12.72
N HIS A 192 19.77 2.88 12.21
CA HIS A 192 19.34 1.48 12.41
C HIS A 192 19.23 1.14 13.90
N LYS A 193 20.27 1.42 14.70
CA LYS A 193 20.28 1.18 16.15
C LYS A 193 19.14 1.91 16.86
N SER A 194 18.92 3.18 16.50
CA SER A 194 17.84 4.00 17.04
C SER A 194 16.46 3.39 16.73
N LEU A 195 16.24 2.95 15.49
CA LEU A 195 14.95 2.39 15.06
C LEU A 195 14.65 1.06 15.78
N VAL A 196 15.59 0.12 15.79
CA VAL A 196 15.35 -1.21 16.42
C VAL A 196 15.25 -1.14 17.94
N SER A 197 15.72 -0.06 18.57
CA SER A 197 15.51 0.18 20.01
C SER A 197 14.05 0.49 20.36
N HIS A 198 13.23 0.90 19.38
CA HIS A 198 11.83 1.22 19.60
C HIS A 198 10.99 -0.07 19.71
N PRO A 199 10.23 -0.29 20.80
CA PRO A 199 9.52 -1.57 21.05
C PRO A 199 8.56 -2.02 19.96
N GLN A 200 7.95 -1.08 19.22
CA GLN A 200 7.07 -1.42 18.08
C GLN A 200 7.86 -1.86 16.84
N VAL A 201 9.04 -1.27 16.60
CA VAL A 201 9.88 -1.61 15.44
C VAL A 201 10.60 -2.93 15.70
N ALA A 202 10.97 -3.22 16.95
CA ALA A 202 11.57 -4.49 17.35
C ALA A 202 10.69 -5.72 17.04
N GLN A 203 9.39 -5.52 16.80
CA GLN A 203 8.44 -6.58 16.42
C GLN A 203 8.32 -6.77 14.91
N TRP A 204 8.95 -5.93 14.09
CA TRP A 204 8.94 -6.07 12.64
C TRP A 204 9.86 -7.21 12.20
N ASP A 205 9.54 -7.81 11.07
CA ASP A 205 10.43 -8.73 10.38
C ASP A 205 11.75 -8.03 10.04
N VAL A 206 12.87 -8.71 10.28
CA VAL A 206 14.21 -8.15 10.09
C VAL A 206 14.46 -7.70 8.65
N ARG A 207 13.84 -8.34 7.65
CA ARG A 207 13.93 -7.94 6.24
C ARG A 207 13.19 -6.63 5.99
N VAL A 208 12.06 -6.40 6.67
CA VAL A 208 11.32 -5.13 6.60
C VAL A 208 12.13 -4.01 7.25
N ILE A 209 12.75 -4.26 8.41
CA ILE A 209 13.66 -3.29 9.06
C ILE A 209 14.81 -2.94 8.12
N LYS A 210 15.42 -3.93 7.48
CA LYS A 210 16.51 -3.72 6.52
C LYS A 210 16.04 -2.89 5.32
N ALA A 211 14.89 -3.20 4.74
CA ALA A 211 14.31 -2.42 3.64
C ALA A 211 14.05 -0.96 4.08
N PHE A 212 13.48 -0.77 5.27
CA PHE A 212 13.24 0.54 5.84
C PHE A 212 14.53 1.35 5.99
N VAL A 213 15.54 0.78 6.62
CA VAL A 213 16.83 1.46 6.84
C VAL A 213 17.53 1.79 5.53
N ASN A 214 17.38 0.96 4.49
CA ASN A 214 18.02 1.21 3.20
C ASN A 214 17.33 2.27 2.36
N HIS A 215 16.00 2.35 2.41
CA HIS A 215 15.20 3.12 1.45
C HIS A 215 14.42 4.29 2.07
N ALA A 216 14.10 4.23 3.36
CA ALA A 216 13.45 5.32 4.08
C ALA A 216 14.44 6.33 4.68
N ILE A 217 15.75 6.06 4.61
CA ILE A 217 16.80 6.94 5.13
C ILE A 217 17.65 7.45 3.95
N THR A 218 17.77 8.77 3.83
CA THR A 218 18.51 9.45 2.77
C THR A 218 19.65 10.29 3.34
N GLU A 219 20.69 10.47 2.54
CA GLU A 219 21.78 11.41 2.86
C GLU A 219 21.28 12.85 2.80
N LYS A 220 21.84 13.69 3.68
CA LYS A 220 21.64 15.14 3.66
C LYS A 220 22.89 15.76 3.03
N ALA A 221 22.77 16.22 1.79
CA ALA A 221 23.88 16.66 0.93
C ALA A 221 24.85 17.67 1.58
N SER A 222 24.39 18.43 2.58
CA SER A 222 25.16 19.50 3.23
C SER A 222 25.86 19.12 4.55
N SER A 223 25.64 17.93 5.12
CA SER A 223 26.01 17.71 6.53
C SER A 223 26.58 16.33 6.90
N ASN A 224 26.85 15.43 5.95
CA ASN A 224 27.25 14.03 6.22
C ASN A 224 26.30 13.24 7.15
N THR A 225 25.19 13.84 7.59
CA THR A 225 24.13 13.21 8.36
C THR A 225 23.12 12.54 7.44
N VAL A 226 22.33 11.64 8.00
CA VAL A 226 21.20 11.01 7.31
C VAL A 226 19.88 11.47 7.93
N ARG A 227 18.80 11.39 7.14
CA ARG A 227 17.46 11.75 7.58
C ARG A 227 16.40 10.82 7.01
N LEU A 228 15.19 10.83 7.59
CA LEU A 228 14.04 10.18 6.99
C LEU A 228 13.69 10.82 5.63
N ALA A 229 13.36 9.98 4.66
CA ALA A 229 12.91 10.39 3.34
C ALA A 229 11.51 11.03 3.37
N CYS A 230 10.66 10.58 4.29
CA CYS A 230 9.41 11.27 4.64
C CYS A 230 9.68 12.20 5.82
N ALA A 231 9.44 13.51 5.65
CA ALA A 231 9.59 14.46 6.75
C ALA A 231 8.49 14.24 7.81
N PRO A 232 8.80 14.39 9.12
CA PRO A 232 7.81 14.27 10.19
C PRO A 232 6.53 15.08 9.98
N GLU A 233 6.65 16.27 9.41
CA GLU A 233 5.53 17.18 9.11
C GLU A 233 4.62 16.60 8.02
N GLN A 234 5.21 15.96 7.01
CA GLN A 234 4.50 15.30 5.93
C GLN A 234 3.77 14.06 6.43
N GLU A 235 4.43 13.25 7.25
CA GLU A 235 3.82 12.08 7.90
C GLU A 235 2.65 12.51 8.81
N LYS A 236 2.86 13.54 9.64
CA LYS A 236 1.84 14.10 10.54
C LYS A 236 0.61 14.54 9.77
N ALA A 237 0.77 15.28 8.67
CA ALA A 237 -0.34 15.78 7.89
C ALA A 237 -1.25 14.66 7.37
N MET A 238 -0.67 13.52 6.98
CA MET A 238 -1.46 12.36 6.52
C MET A 238 -2.35 11.79 7.63
N TYR A 239 -1.90 11.79 8.88
CA TYR A 239 -2.74 11.36 10.00
C TYR A 239 -3.89 12.32 10.30
N PHE A 240 -3.82 13.57 9.84
CA PHE A 240 -4.90 14.55 9.98
C PHE A 240 -5.80 14.65 8.73
N ASP A 241 -5.65 13.76 7.76
CA ASP A 241 -6.60 13.57 6.65
C ASP A 241 -7.91 12.95 7.17
N ILE A 242 -8.80 13.80 7.69
CA ILE A 242 -10.12 13.41 8.21
C ILE A 242 -10.96 12.76 7.09
N PRO A 243 -11.15 13.39 5.92
CA PRO A 243 -11.93 12.80 4.84
C PRO A 243 -11.36 11.46 4.34
N GLY A 244 -10.06 11.23 4.50
CA GLY A 244 -9.41 10.03 4.02
C GLY A 244 -9.90 8.73 4.63
N ALA A 245 -10.53 8.77 5.81
CA ALA A 245 -11.14 7.57 6.40
C ALA A 245 -12.59 7.33 5.95
N THR A 246 -13.32 8.36 5.55
CA THR A 246 -14.77 8.28 5.27
C THR A 246 -15.10 8.27 3.79
N ARG A 247 -14.36 9.02 2.95
CA ARG A 247 -14.58 9.05 1.49
C ARG A 247 -14.47 7.67 0.81
N PRO A 248 -13.51 6.79 1.17
CA PRO A 248 -13.42 5.49 0.50
C PRO A 248 -14.58 4.52 0.82
N VAL A 249 -15.45 4.83 1.78
CA VAL A 249 -16.56 3.95 2.20
C VAL A 249 -17.56 3.72 1.06
N GLU A 250 -17.89 4.78 0.32
CA GLU A 250 -18.82 4.69 -0.81
C GLU A 250 -18.23 3.83 -1.92
N GLU A 251 -16.97 4.08 -2.30
CA GLU A 251 -16.25 3.29 -3.29
C GLU A 251 -16.13 1.83 -2.86
N LEU A 252 -15.76 1.55 -1.60
CA LEU A 252 -15.70 0.18 -1.09
C LEU A 252 -17.04 -0.54 -1.23
N THR A 253 -18.14 0.12 -0.87
CA THR A 253 -19.49 -0.45 -0.96
C THR A 253 -19.90 -0.72 -2.41
N ARG A 254 -19.62 0.22 -3.31
CA ARG A 254 -19.82 0.05 -4.75
C ARG A 254 -18.99 -1.11 -5.31
N LEU A 255 -17.71 -1.18 -4.98
CA LEU A 255 -16.75 -2.16 -5.49
C LEU A 255 -17.07 -3.59 -5.06
N CYS A 256 -17.52 -3.79 -3.81
CA CYS A 256 -17.97 -5.11 -3.35
C CYS A 256 -19.14 -5.68 -4.17
N SER A 257 -19.87 -4.85 -4.93
CA SER A 257 -20.93 -5.31 -5.85
C SER A 257 -20.45 -5.54 -7.28
N LEU A 258 -19.27 -5.04 -7.65
CA LEU A 258 -18.78 -5.02 -9.03
C LEU A 258 -17.64 -6.00 -9.29
N LEU A 259 -16.79 -6.26 -8.30
CA LEU A 259 -15.65 -7.16 -8.43
C LEU A 259 -15.28 -7.82 -7.10
N PRO A 260 -14.55 -8.95 -7.12
CA PRO A 260 -14.08 -9.60 -5.91
C PRO A 260 -13.15 -8.71 -5.07
N VAL A 261 -13.64 -8.26 -3.91
CA VAL A 261 -12.85 -7.56 -2.89
C VAL A 261 -12.55 -8.50 -1.74
N HIS A 262 -11.27 -8.71 -1.44
CA HIS A 262 -10.78 -9.54 -0.34
C HIS A 262 -10.27 -8.64 0.78
N LEU A 263 -10.85 -8.77 1.97
CA LEU A 263 -10.43 -8.02 3.16
C LEU A 263 -9.54 -8.90 4.05
N ILE A 264 -8.43 -8.35 4.52
CA ILE A 264 -7.53 -9.00 5.47
C ILE A 264 -7.37 -8.06 6.68
N ILE A 265 -7.68 -8.54 7.87
CA ILE A 265 -7.57 -7.78 9.13
C ILE A 265 -6.81 -8.58 10.19
N GLY A 266 -6.13 -7.90 11.10
CA GLY A 266 -5.46 -8.45 12.27
C GLY A 266 -6.43 -8.54 13.44
N GLN A 267 -6.26 -9.56 14.28
CA GLN A 267 -7.08 -9.72 15.47
C GLN A 267 -6.70 -8.74 16.58
N ASP A 268 -5.42 -8.41 16.72
CA ASP A 268 -4.98 -7.47 17.77
C ASP A 268 -5.47 -6.06 17.43
N LYS A 269 -6.17 -5.41 18.36
CA LYS A 269 -6.70 -4.05 18.18
C LYS A 269 -5.72 -3.00 18.72
N ASP A 270 -4.52 -3.00 18.15
CA ASP A 270 -3.36 -2.18 18.58
C ASP A 270 -3.40 -0.74 18.02
N PHE A 271 -3.82 -0.58 16.76
CA PHE A 271 -4.02 0.70 16.11
C PHE A 271 -5.48 0.93 15.73
N VAL A 272 -6.03 0.14 14.79
CA VAL A 272 -7.39 0.35 14.29
C VAL A 272 -8.40 -0.12 15.35
N PRO A 273 -9.30 0.77 15.82
CA PRO A 273 -10.28 0.42 16.86
C PRO A 273 -11.19 -0.73 16.43
N LYS A 274 -11.68 -1.49 17.41
CA LYS A 274 -12.55 -2.65 17.18
C LYS A 274 -13.82 -2.26 16.44
N GLU A 275 -14.41 -1.12 16.81
CA GLU A 275 -15.66 -0.61 16.26
C GLU A 275 -15.52 -0.27 14.77
N VAL A 276 -14.33 0.13 14.32
CA VAL A 276 -14.05 0.37 12.90
C VAL A 276 -14.08 -0.94 12.13
N HIS A 277 -13.44 -1.99 12.66
CA HIS A 277 -13.50 -3.33 12.06
C HIS A 277 -14.91 -3.89 12.03
N GLU A 278 -15.67 -3.78 13.13
CA GLU A 278 -17.06 -4.23 13.21
C GLU A 278 -17.94 -3.53 12.17
N ALA A 279 -17.81 -2.20 12.04
CA ALA A 279 -18.54 -1.44 11.03
C ALA A 279 -18.11 -1.80 9.59
N LEU A 280 -16.84 -2.12 9.35
CA LEU A 280 -16.34 -2.54 8.03
C LEU A 280 -17.02 -3.82 7.54
N VAL A 281 -17.15 -4.82 8.42
CA VAL A 281 -17.68 -6.15 8.09
C VAL A 281 -19.16 -6.32 8.43
N ASP A 282 -19.85 -5.26 8.86
CA ASP A 282 -21.27 -5.30 9.18
C ASP A 282 -22.10 -5.88 8.02
N PRO A 283 -22.78 -7.02 8.19
CA PRO A 283 -23.58 -7.65 7.15
C PRO A 283 -24.73 -6.76 6.63
N SER A 284 -25.21 -5.81 7.45
CA SER A 284 -26.27 -4.87 7.07
C SER A 284 -25.81 -3.77 6.13
N SER A 285 -24.49 -3.61 5.96
CA SER A 285 -23.91 -2.51 5.20
C SER A 285 -24.01 -2.62 3.68
N GLY A 286 -24.47 -3.76 3.16
CA GLY A 286 -24.50 -4.07 1.73
C GLY A 286 -23.13 -4.45 1.14
N ARG A 287 -22.03 -4.36 1.89
CA ARG A 287 -20.70 -4.81 1.45
C ARG A 287 -20.64 -6.34 1.43
N LYS A 288 -20.52 -6.91 0.23
CA LYS A 288 -20.30 -8.35 0.02
C LYS A 288 -18.86 -8.61 -0.38
N PHE A 289 -18.01 -8.86 0.61
CA PHE A 289 -16.63 -9.27 0.36
C PHE A 289 -16.56 -10.66 -0.27
N ALA A 290 -15.61 -10.85 -1.19
CA ALA A 290 -15.31 -12.17 -1.74
C ALA A 290 -14.64 -13.09 -0.71
N SER A 291 -13.90 -12.50 0.23
CA SER A 291 -13.49 -13.13 1.49
C SER A 291 -13.17 -12.07 2.54
N VAL A 292 -13.34 -12.43 3.81
CA VAL A 292 -12.80 -11.69 4.96
C VAL A 292 -11.90 -12.67 5.72
N THR A 293 -10.62 -12.31 5.85
CA THR A 293 -9.64 -13.12 6.58
C THR A 293 -9.16 -12.37 7.79
N GLU A 294 -9.32 -12.96 8.97
CA GLU A 294 -8.70 -12.46 10.20
C GLU A 294 -7.41 -13.23 10.48
N ILE A 295 -6.34 -12.51 10.80
CA ILE A 295 -5.05 -13.11 11.16
C ILE A 295 -4.79 -12.93 12.65
N ASN A 296 -4.69 -14.05 13.35
CA ASN A 296 -4.29 -14.10 14.75
C ASN A 296 -2.84 -13.62 14.92
N GLU A 297 -2.49 -13.13 16.12
CA GLU A 297 -1.12 -12.78 16.56
C GLU A 297 -0.53 -11.50 15.95
N VAL A 298 -1.36 -10.74 15.25
CA VAL A 298 -0.99 -9.45 14.65
C VAL A 298 -2.17 -8.49 14.70
N GLY A 299 -1.84 -7.20 14.75
CA GLY A 299 -2.79 -6.11 14.53
C GLY A 299 -2.53 -5.44 13.20
N HIS A 300 -2.45 -4.11 13.22
CA HIS A 300 -2.45 -3.29 12.01
C HIS A 300 -1.26 -3.49 11.07
N LEU A 301 -0.09 -3.81 11.63
CA LEU A 301 1.17 -3.87 10.90
C LEU A 301 1.44 -5.26 10.29
N ILE A 302 0.44 -5.84 9.62
CA ILE A 302 0.52 -7.19 9.02
C ILE A 302 1.72 -7.33 8.07
N PRO A 303 1.91 -6.45 7.06
CA PRO A 303 3.04 -6.58 6.14
C PRO A 303 4.39 -6.45 6.83
N GLN A 304 4.46 -5.68 7.93
CA GLN A 304 5.70 -5.44 8.64
C GLN A 304 6.06 -6.56 9.62
N ARG A 305 5.08 -7.20 10.26
CA ARG A 305 5.31 -8.19 11.33
C ARG A 305 5.32 -9.64 10.85
N ILE A 306 4.45 -9.97 9.88
CA ILE A 306 4.29 -11.36 9.40
C ILE A 306 4.25 -11.44 7.86
N PRO A 307 5.25 -10.87 7.16
CA PRO A 307 5.24 -10.78 5.70
C PRO A 307 5.10 -12.13 5.01
N ASP A 308 5.68 -13.21 5.55
CA ASP A 308 5.61 -14.54 4.92
C ASP A 308 4.20 -15.12 4.92
N LYS A 309 3.50 -15.00 6.06
CA LYS A 309 2.11 -15.45 6.21
C LYS A 309 1.19 -14.63 5.30
N LEU A 310 1.47 -13.33 5.15
CA LEU A 310 0.73 -12.46 4.24
C LEU A 310 0.97 -12.83 2.76
N GLY A 311 2.22 -13.09 2.35
CA GLY A 311 2.56 -13.49 0.98
C GLY A 311 1.92 -14.83 0.59
N CYS A 312 1.97 -15.81 1.51
CA CYS A 312 1.24 -17.07 1.40
C CYS A 312 -0.28 -16.87 1.23
N LEU A 313 -0.87 -15.92 1.96
CA LEU A 313 -2.30 -15.62 1.85
C LEU A 313 -2.64 -14.94 0.52
N PHE A 314 -1.78 -14.03 0.03
CA PHE A 314 -1.92 -13.45 -1.31
C PHE A 314 -1.94 -14.53 -2.38
N TYR A 315 -1.06 -15.54 -2.31
CA TYR A 315 -1.12 -16.67 -3.24
C TYR A 315 -2.48 -17.36 -3.22
N LYS A 316 -3.00 -17.70 -2.03
CA LYS A 316 -4.29 -18.41 -1.89
C LYS A 316 -5.45 -17.59 -2.48
N ILE A 317 -5.43 -16.28 -2.25
CA ILE A 317 -6.43 -15.37 -2.81
C ILE A 317 -6.31 -15.32 -4.34
N LEU A 318 -5.10 -15.14 -4.88
CA LEU A 318 -4.84 -15.12 -6.32
C LEU A 318 -5.28 -16.41 -7.01
N ALA A 319 -5.01 -17.57 -6.40
CA ALA A 319 -5.46 -18.86 -6.91
C ALA A 319 -7.01 -18.95 -6.97
N SER A 320 -7.70 -18.34 -6.01
CA SER A 320 -9.17 -18.29 -6.01
C SER A 320 -9.77 -17.35 -7.07
N ILE A 321 -9.00 -16.35 -7.52
CA ILE A 321 -9.41 -15.39 -8.55
C ILE A 321 -9.26 -16.02 -9.95
N THR A 322 -8.17 -16.74 -10.19
CA THR A 322 -7.91 -17.44 -11.46
C THR A 322 -8.92 -18.57 -11.68
N ASP A 323 -9.23 -19.36 -10.66
CA ASP A 323 -10.22 -20.44 -10.74
C ASP A 323 -11.63 -19.94 -11.11
N ARG A 324 -12.03 -18.74 -10.66
CA ARG A 324 -13.32 -18.14 -11.04
C ARG A 324 -13.36 -17.70 -12.50
N SER A 325 -12.24 -17.19 -13.01
CA SER A 325 -12.14 -16.73 -14.39
C SER A 325 -12.20 -17.87 -15.41
N ALA A 326 -11.84 -19.09 -15.01
CA ALA A 326 -11.92 -20.28 -15.87
C ALA A 326 -13.33 -20.90 -15.96
N LYS A 327 -14.29 -20.44 -15.13
CA LYS A 327 -15.65 -20.99 -15.04
C LYS A 327 -16.73 -20.11 -15.69
N LEU A 328 -16.35 -18.94 -16.22
CA LEU A 328 -17.21 -18.00 -16.95
C LEU A 328 -16.97 -18.13 -18.45
#